data_AF-A0A482VKN6-F1
#
_entry.id   AF-A0A482VKN6-F1
#
_cell.length_a   1.000
_cell.length_b   1.000
_cell.length_c   1.000
_cell.angle_alpha   90.00
_cell.angle_beta   90.00
_cell.angle_gamma   90.00
#
_symmetry.space_group_name_H-M   'P 1'
#
loop_
_entity.id
_entity.type
_entity.pdbx_description
1 polymer ?
#
loop_
_entity_poly.entity_id
_entity_poly.type
_entity_poly.pdbx_seq_one_letter_code
_entity_poly.pdbx_strand_id
1 'polypeptide(L)'
;LSDEVNRKKTEYQKYLELYKLMRSRFEEHYVKSGRGGRKLDEVRDKYQKACRKLHLTHNEYVLLLCEAVEFEKDFRTVLLPGLLEHQQSLQEAFILAWKQILQEVSNSSDYTADKFREIQKKVELSLEAIKPSEEYKDFTEKHKTTPTEPVKFTFDESLVEDSAGKLLPNQLTVDNLTVEWLRNKLAELETSIKENQEKRNTLSSEGFVNGKTQPSDNNRLINGVDSSKKEINELKCQERKMLKQTELIKSALNELGCEEVPSGCDLSIDNQTFISNSSEQ
;
A
#
# COMPACT_ATOMS: atom_id res chain seq x y z
N LEU A 1 -23.95 51.62 47.51
CA LEU A 1 -23.56 51.70 48.94
C LEU A 1 -22.42 52.69 49.19
N SER A 2 -21.23 52.55 48.60
CA SER A 2 -20.10 53.49 48.83
C SER A 2 -20.45 54.96 48.57
N ASP A 3 -21.04 55.27 47.41
CA ASP A 3 -21.45 56.64 47.07
C ASP A 3 -22.52 57.20 48.03
N GLU A 4 -23.40 56.32 48.51
CA GLU A 4 -24.45 56.69 49.45
C GLU A 4 -23.91 56.97 50.85
N VAL A 5 -22.96 56.16 51.33
CA VAL A 5 -22.21 56.37 52.57
C VAL A 5 -21.47 57.71 52.50
N ASN A 6 -20.79 57.99 51.38
CA ASN A 6 -20.06 59.24 51.18
C ASN A 6 -21.01 60.45 51.17
N ARG A 7 -22.15 60.36 50.47
CA ARG A 7 -23.18 61.40 50.46
C ARG A 7 -23.72 61.67 51.87
N LYS A 8 -24.02 60.61 52.64
CA LYS A 8 -24.55 60.74 54.01
C LYS A 8 -23.50 61.28 54.98
N LYS A 9 -22.23 60.94 54.80
CA LYS A 9 -21.09 61.54 55.53
C LYS A 9 -20.99 63.05 55.30
N THR A 10 -21.10 63.51 54.06
CA THR A 10 -21.10 64.95 53.74
C THR A 10 -22.30 65.66 54.35
N GLU A 11 -23.49 65.04 54.31
CA GLU A 11 -24.68 65.58 54.96
C GLU A 11 -24.52 65.66 56.49
N TYR A 12 -23.95 64.64 57.11
CA TYR A 12 -23.64 64.60 58.53
C TYR A 12 -22.69 65.74 58.92
N GLN A 13 -21.60 65.93 58.18
CA GLN A 13 -20.64 67.02 58.39
C GLN A 13 -21.32 68.39 58.30
N LYS A 14 -22.19 68.59 57.31
CA LYS A 14 -22.95 69.84 57.15
C LYS A 14 -23.82 70.13 58.38
N TYR A 15 -24.56 69.14 58.90
CA TYR A 15 -25.40 69.37 60.08
C TYR A 15 -24.62 69.45 61.38
N LEU A 16 -23.44 68.82 61.44
CA LEU A 16 -22.53 68.97 62.57
C LEU A 16 -22.03 70.41 62.69
N GLU A 17 -21.62 71.02 61.58
CA GLU A 17 -21.20 72.43 61.55
C GLU A 17 -22.38 73.38 61.87
N LEU A 18 -23.57 73.10 61.34
CA LEU A 18 -24.78 73.85 61.69
C LEU A 18 -25.11 73.77 63.19
N TYR A 19 -25.00 72.58 63.79
CA TYR A 19 -25.21 72.36 65.22
C TYR A 19 -24.21 73.16 66.06
N LYS A 20 -22.91 73.11 65.73
CA LYS A 20 -21.86 73.88 66.42
C LYS A 20 -22.14 75.39 66.38
N LEU A 21 -22.53 75.91 65.21
CA LEU A 21 -22.88 77.33 65.05
C LEU A 21 -24.08 77.73 65.92
N MET A 22 -25.16 76.93 65.91
CA MET A 22 -26.35 77.23 66.70
C MET A 22 -26.11 77.09 68.21
N ARG A 23 -25.26 76.14 68.61
CA ARG A 23 -24.82 75.97 70.01
C ARG A 23 -24.09 77.20 70.52
N SER A 24 -23.09 77.68 69.76
CA SER A 24 -22.32 78.87 70.13
C SER A 24 -23.20 80.11 70.28
N ARG A 25 -24.15 80.32 69.35
CA ARG A 25 -25.13 81.43 69.43
C ARG A 25 -26.04 81.30 70.66
N PHE A 26 -26.48 80.09 71.00
CA PHE A 26 -27.30 79.85 72.18
C PHE A 26 -26.52 80.14 73.47
N GLU A 27 -25.29 79.62 73.60
CA GLU A 27 -24.39 79.86 74.74
C GLU A 27 -24.09 81.35 74.93
N GLU A 28 -23.81 82.08 73.83
CA GLU A 28 -23.57 83.52 73.86
C GLU A 28 -24.78 84.30 74.40
N HIS A 29 -25.99 84.01 73.90
CA HIS A 29 -27.21 84.67 74.33
C HIS A 29 -27.61 84.31 75.76
N TYR A 30 -27.37 83.07 76.18
CA TYR A 30 -27.64 82.60 77.53
C TYR A 30 -26.74 83.28 78.58
N VAL A 31 -25.47 83.52 78.24
CA VAL A 31 -24.51 84.20 79.13
C VAL A 31 -24.69 85.72 79.12
N LYS A 32 -24.89 86.35 77.95
CA LYS A 32 -24.93 87.82 77.82
C LYS A 32 -26.27 88.47 78.21
N SER A 33 -27.40 87.76 78.07
CA SER A 33 -28.75 88.35 78.23
C SER A 33 -29.50 87.87 79.48
N GLY A 34 -28.90 87.04 80.32
CA GLY A 34 -29.57 86.46 81.50
C GLY A 34 -30.60 85.36 81.15
N ARG A 35 -31.23 84.77 82.18
CA ARG A 35 -32.04 83.54 82.07
C ARG A 35 -33.44 83.68 81.42
N GLY A 36 -33.74 84.77 80.68
CA GLY A 36 -35.08 84.92 80.10
C GLY A 36 -35.23 86.01 79.03
N GLY A 37 -36.17 85.79 78.11
CA GLY A 37 -36.57 86.75 77.06
C GLY A 37 -36.95 86.07 75.74
N ARG A 38 -37.84 86.69 74.95
CA ARG A 38 -38.34 86.15 73.66
C ARG A 38 -37.22 85.75 72.69
N LYS A 39 -36.11 86.51 72.67
CA LYS A 39 -34.95 86.23 71.81
C LYS A 39 -34.18 84.98 72.24
N LEU A 40 -34.13 84.69 73.54
CA LEU A 40 -33.50 83.48 74.07
C LEU A 40 -34.31 82.23 73.69
N ASP A 41 -35.64 82.31 73.73
CA ASP A 41 -36.52 81.21 73.34
C ASP A 41 -36.43 80.90 71.83
N GLU A 42 -36.30 81.93 70.99
CA GLU A 42 -36.11 81.75 69.54
C GLU A 42 -34.77 81.06 69.21
N VAL A 43 -33.68 81.46 69.85
CA VAL A 43 -32.35 80.84 69.65
C VAL A 43 -32.34 79.41 70.23
N ARG A 44 -33.06 79.17 71.33
CA ARG A 44 -33.24 77.83 71.91
C ARG A 44 -33.95 76.89 70.93
N ASP A 45 -35.05 77.31 70.32
CA ASP A 45 -35.78 76.50 69.32
C ASP A 45 -34.90 76.15 68.10
N LYS A 46 -34.15 77.14 67.58
CA LYS A 46 -33.20 76.91 66.47
C LYS A 46 -32.09 75.92 66.84
N TYR A 47 -31.56 76.01 68.05
CA TYR A 47 -30.57 75.06 68.56
C TYR A 47 -31.16 73.65 68.72
N GLN A 48 -32.35 73.52 69.31
CA GLN A 48 -33.04 72.23 69.46
C GLN A 48 -33.34 71.58 68.10
N LYS A 49 -33.76 72.36 67.09
CA LYS A 49 -33.98 71.88 65.73
C LYS A 49 -32.68 71.39 65.07
N ALA A 50 -31.58 72.13 65.22
CA ALA A 50 -30.27 71.71 64.71
C ALA A 50 -29.77 70.43 65.39
N CYS A 51 -29.97 70.31 66.71
CA CYS A 51 -29.65 69.11 67.48
C CYS A 51 -30.46 67.89 67.01
N ARG A 52 -31.79 68.04 66.86
CA ARG A 52 -32.64 66.96 66.34
C ARG A 52 -32.20 66.53 64.93
N LYS A 53 -31.88 67.48 64.06
CA LYS A 53 -31.45 67.18 62.69
C LYS A 53 -30.11 66.43 62.65
N LEU A 54 -29.13 66.87 63.46
CA LEU A 54 -27.86 66.16 63.60
C LEU A 54 -28.07 64.73 64.13
N HIS A 55 -28.90 64.53 65.15
CA HIS A 55 -29.16 63.20 65.69
C HIS A 55 -29.85 62.27 64.69
N LEU A 56 -30.82 62.76 63.92
CA LEU A 56 -31.45 61.96 62.86
C LEU A 56 -30.42 61.54 61.80
N THR A 57 -29.64 62.49 61.29
CA THR A 57 -28.59 62.18 60.31
C THR A 57 -27.48 61.30 60.89
N HIS A 58 -27.18 61.41 62.19
CA HIS A 58 -26.27 60.49 62.88
C HIS A 58 -26.77 59.05 62.80
N ASN A 59 -28.02 58.84 63.22
CA ASN A 59 -28.62 57.51 63.27
C ASN A 59 -28.67 56.89 61.88
N GLU A 60 -29.10 57.66 60.87
CA GLU A 60 -29.11 57.21 59.47
C GLU A 60 -27.70 56.85 58.98
N TYR A 61 -26.69 57.68 59.30
CA TYR A 61 -25.32 57.41 58.89
C TYR A 61 -24.75 56.15 59.55
N VAL A 62 -24.99 55.94 60.83
CA VAL A 62 -24.54 54.75 61.57
C VAL A 62 -25.21 53.48 61.04
N LEU A 63 -26.52 53.52 60.78
CA LEU A 63 -27.25 52.39 60.19
C LEU A 63 -26.70 52.04 58.80
N LEU A 64 -26.48 53.05 57.96
CA LEU A 64 -25.93 52.86 56.62
C LEU A 64 -24.49 52.32 56.65
N LEU A 65 -23.67 52.75 57.62
CA LEU A 65 -22.33 52.18 57.81
C LEU A 65 -22.39 50.70 58.21
N CYS A 66 -23.30 50.33 59.12
CA CYS A 66 -23.50 48.94 59.53
C CYS A 66 -23.90 48.07 58.32
N GLU A 67 -24.88 48.52 57.53
CA GLU A 67 -25.32 47.85 56.30
C GLU A 67 -24.18 47.69 55.30
N ALA A 68 -23.41 48.76 55.04
CA ALA A 68 -22.30 48.72 54.09
C ALA A 68 -21.19 47.76 54.53
N VAL A 69 -20.90 47.67 55.83
CA VAL A 69 -19.88 46.75 56.38
C VAL A 69 -20.31 45.30 56.21
N GLU A 70 -21.56 44.96 56.57
CA GLU A 70 -22.05 43.59 56.40
C GLU A 70 -22.14 43.20 54.92
N PHE A 71 -22.60 44.10 54.04
CA PHE A 71 -22.63 43.82 52.61
C PHE A 71 -21.23 43.62 52.03
N GLU A 72 -20.24 44.45 52.37
CA GLU A 72 -18.87 44.27 51.86
C GLU A 72 -18.29 42.95 52.32
N LYS A 73 -18.53 42.56 53.58
CA LYS A 73 -18.12 41.25 54.10
C LYS A 73 -18.77 40.13 53.30
N ASP A 74 -20.10 40.12 53.14
CA ASP A 74 -20.81 39.07 52.40
C ASP A 74 -20.43 39.04 50.93
N PHE A 75 -20.19 40.21 50.32
CA PHE A 75 -19.68 40.29 48.95
C PHE A 75 -18.33 39.56 48.81
N ARG A 76 -17.42 39.77 49.76
CA ARG A 76 -16.07 39.19 49.75
C ARG A 76 -16.03 37.72 50.14
N THR A 77 -16.85 37.31 51.11
CA THR A 77 -16.76 35.97 51.71
C THR A 77 -17.83 35.00 51.22
N VAL A 78 -18.87 35.48 50.54
CA VAL A 78 -19.98 34.64 50.07
C VAL A 78 -20.22 34.83 48.57
N LEU A 79 -20.55 36.05 48.13
CA LEU A 79 -21.01 36.27 46.75
C LEU A 79 -19.90 36.08 45.72
N LEU A 80 -18.73 36.69 45.93
CA LEU A 80 -17.61 36.57 45.00
C LEU A 80 -17.05 35.13 44.95
N PRO A 81 -16.77 34.46 46.08
CA PRO A 81 -16.38 33.04 46.05
C PRO A 81 -17.42 32.16 45.35
N GLY A 82 -18.72 32.33 45.65
CA GLY A 82 -19.78 31.55 45.00
C GLY A 82 -19.86 31.77 43.49
N LEU A 83 -19.64 33.01 43.02
CA LEU A 83 -19.54 33.30 41.59
C LEU A 83 -18.34 32.58 40.95
N LEU A 84 -17.19 32.59 41.62
CA LEU A 84 -15.98 31.93 41.12
C LEU A 84 -16.13 30.41 41.11
N GLU A 85 -16.74 29.81 42.13
CA GLU A 85 -17.05 28.37 42.17
C GLU A 85 -18.00 27.96 41.04
N HIS A 86 -19.04 28.77 40.79
CA HIS A 86 -19.94 28.53 39.67
C HIS A 86 -19.21 28.61 38.32
N GLN A 87 -18.37 29.63 38.13
CA GLN A 87 -17.57 29.79 36.93
C GLN A 87 -16.59 28.62 36.74
N GLN A 88 -15.95 28.17 37.81
CA GLN A 88 -15.07 27.00 37.79
C GLN A 88 -15.85 25.75 37.38
N SER A 89 -17.04 25.53 37.94
CA SER A 89 -17.90 24.38 37.62
C SER A 89 -18.27 24.36 36.12
N LEU A 90 -18.55 25.52 35.52
CA LEU A 90 -18.80 25.64 34.09
C LEU A 90 -17.55 25.30 33.26
N GLN A 91 -16.38 25.79 33.68
CA GLN A 91 -15.11 25.50 33.00
C GLN A 91 -14.77 24.01 33.06
N GLU A 92 -14.95 23.37 34.21
CA GLU A 92 -14.75 21.93 34.36
C GLU A 92 -15.71 21.13 33.47
N ALA A 93 -16.97 21.56 33.34
CA ALA A 93 -17.93 20.95 32.42
C ALA A 93 -17.46 21.05 30.95
N PHE A 94 -16.87 22.18 30.53
CA PHE A 94 -16.28 22.30 29.20
C PHE A 94 -15.11 21.33 28.99
N ILE A 95 -14.23 21.18 29.98
CA ILE A 95 -13.12 20.22 29.89
C ILE A 95 -13.64 18.79 29.75
N LEU A 96 -14.70 18.44 30.48
CA LEU A 96 -15.32 17.13 30.40
C LEU A 96 -15.96 16.87 29.02
N ALA A 97 -16.63 17.87 28.45
CA ALA A 97 -17.16 17.81 27.09
C ALA A 97 -16.04 17.63 26.05
N TRP A 98 -14.95 18.39 26.15
CA TRP A 98 -13.78 18.22 25.27
C TRP A 98 -13.18 16.83 25.37
N LYS A 99 -13.04 16.29 26.58
CA LYS A 99 -12.57 14.91 26.79
C LYS A 99 -13.45 13.90 26.07
N GLN A 100 -14.77 14.04 26.16
CA GLN A 100 -15.72 13.15 25.47
C GLN A 100 -15.55 13.22 23.95
N ILE A 101 -15.48 14.43 23.38
CA ILE A 101 -15.27 14.64 21.95
C ILE A 101 -13.95 13.98 21.50
N LEU A 102 -12.85 14.20 22.22
CA LEU A 102 -11.55 13.62 21.87
C LEU A 102 -11.57 12.10 21.97
N GLN A 103 -12.29 11.52 22.94
CA GLN A 103 -12.48 10.08 23.05
C GLN A 103 -13.27 9.51 21.87
N GLU A 104 -14.33 10.19 21.44
CA GLU A 104 -15.12 9.79 20.27
C GLU A 104 -14.30 9.83 18.97
N VAL A 105 -13.49 10.88 18.78
CA VAL A 105 -12.58 10.99 17.65
C VAL A 105 -11.58 9.84 17.65
N SER A 106 -10.93 9.58 18.79
CA SER A 106 -9.98 8.48 18.95
C SER A 106 -10.63 7.14 18.57
N ASN A 107 -11.79 6.83 19.15
CA ASN A 107 -12.52 5.59 18.90
C ASN A 107 -12.96 5.45 17.43
N SER A 108 -13.36 6.55 16.78
CA SER A 108 -13.81 6.55 15.38
C SER A 108 -12.65 6.40 14.41
N SER A 109 -11.46 6.88 14.79
CA SER A 109 -10.24 6.85 13.98
C SER A 109 -9.36 5.61 14.23
N ASP A 110 -9.79 4.67 15.08
CA ASP A 110 -9.05 3.44 15.35
C ASP A 110 -9.19 2.41 14.22
N TYR A 111 -8.26 2.47 13.28
CA TYR A 111 -8.11 1.47 12.21
C TYR A 111 -7.45 0.17 12.66
N THR A 112 -6.99 0.09 13.91
CA THR A 112 -6.44 -1.14 14.47
C THR A 112 -7.53 -2.04 15.01
N ALA A 113 -8.76 -1.57 15.19
CA ALA A 113 -9.88 -2.35 15.72
C ALA A 113 -10.10 -3.68 14.97
N ASP A 114 -10.66 -4.67 15.68
CA ASP A 114 -10.83 -6.05 15.19
C ASP A 114 -11.52 -6.14 13.83
N LYS A 115 -12.50 -5.27 13.56
CA LYS A 115 -13.21 -5.22 12.27
C LYS A 115 -12.26 -5.00 11.08
N PHE A 116 -11.25 -4.14 11.23
CA PHE A 116 -10.29 -3.85 10.17
C PHE A 116 -9.25 -4.97 10.06
N ARG A 117 -8.79 -5.50 11.21
CA ARG A 117 -7.91 -6.67 11.26
C ARG A 117 -8.54 -7.89 10.58
N GLU A 118 -9.83 -8.11 10.78
CA GLU A 118 -10.56 -9.21 10.15
C GLU A 118 -10.62 -9.05 8.62
N ILE A 119 -10.89 -7.84 8.14
CA ILE A 119 -10.89 -7.54 6.69
C ILE A 119 -9.49 -7.79 6.11
N GLN A 120 -8.46 -7.26 6.76
CA GLN A 120 -7.07 -7.44 6.36
C GLN A 120 -6.69 -8.94 6.31
N LYS A 121 -7.07 -9.71 7.32
CA LYS A 121 -6.86 -11.16 7.35
C LYS A 121 -7.58 -11.88 6.20
N LYS A 122 -8.79 -11.46 5.82
CA LYS A 122 -9.49 -12.04 4.65
C LYS A 122 -8.75 -11.76 3.35
N VAL A 123 -8.18 -10.56 3.21
CA VAL A 123 -7.32 -10.22 2.06
C VAL A 123 -6.09 -11.12 2.03
N GLU A 124 -5.39 -11.25 3.15
CA GLU A 124 -4.19 -12.11 3.28
C GLU A 124 -4.50 -13.56 2.94
N LEU A 125 -5.58 -14.13 3.50
CA LEU A 125 -6.03 -15.49 3.17
C LEU A 125 -6.36 -15.65 1.68
N SER A 126 -6.94 -14.64 1.05
CA SER A 126 -7.23 -14.66 -0.39
C SER A 126 -5.95 -14.63 -1.23
N LEU A 127 -4.93 -13.90 -0.78
CA LEU A 127 -3.61 -13.89 -1.41
C LEU A 127 -2.88 -15.23 -1.23
N GLU A 128 -2.92 -15.82 -0.03
CA GLU A 128 -2.34 -17.13 0.26
C GLU A 128 -3.03 -18.28 -0.50
N ALA A 129 -4.32 -18.11 -0.82
CA ALA A 129 -5.07 -19.07 -1.61
C ALA A 129 -4.64 -19.12 -3.09
N ILE A 130 -3.92 -18.10 -3.59
CA ILE A 130 -3.42 -18.08 -4.97
C ILE A 130 -2.32 -19.12 -5.12
N LYS A 131 -2.59 -20.15 -5.94
CA LYS A 131 -1.65 -21.21 -6.25
C LYS A 131 -1.30 -21.17 -7.74
N PRO A 132 -0.13 -20.64 -8.13
CA PRO A 132 0.26 -20.50 -9.55
C PRO A 132 0.23 -21.82 -10.34
N SER A 133 0.51 -22.94 -9.68
CA SER A 133 0.48 -24.28 -10.30
C SER A 133 -0.93 -24.82 -10.55
N GLU A 134 -1.97 -24.21 -9.97
CA GLU A 134 -3.36 -24.61 -10.13
C GLU A 134 -4.16 -23.68 -11.05
N GLU A 135 -3.66 -22.47 -11.31
CA GLU A 135 -4.31 -21.40 -12.09
C GLU A 135 -4.89 -21.91 -13.42
N TYR A 136 -4.11 -22.72 -14.15
CA TYR A 136 -4.49 -23.20 -15.48
C TYR A 136 -5.01 -24.64 -15.50
N LYS A 137 -5.26 -25.28 -14.34
CA LYS A 137 -5.74 -26.67 -14.31
C LYS A 137 -7.11 -26.80 -14.99
N ASP A 138 -8.10 -26.03 -14.53
CA ASP A 138 -9.46 -26.03 -15.09
C ASP A 138 -9.46 -25.60 -16.57
N PHE A 139 -8.72 -24.54 -16.90
CA PHE A 139 -8.56 -24.08 -18.27
C PHE A 139 -7.98 -25.17 -19.19
N THR A 140 -6.88 -25.79 -18.78
CA THR A 140 -6.20 -26.82 -19.59
C THR A 140 -7.06 -28.06 -19.72
N GLU A 141 -7.79 -28.46 -18.67
CA GLU A 141 -8.70 -29.60 -18.71
C GLU A 141 -9.87 -29.36 -19.66
N LYS A 142 -10.51 -28.18 -19.58
CA LYS A 142 -11.63 -27.80 -20.44
C LYS A 142 -11.25 -27.65 -21.91
N HIS A 143 -10.02 -27.21 -22.19
CA HIS A 143 -9.54 -26.94 -23.54
C HIS A 143 -8.53 -27.99 -24.04
N LYS A 144 -8.43 -29.14 -23.37
CA LYS A 144 -7.51 -30.21 -23.75
C LYS A 144 -7.89 -30.76 -25.12
N THR A 145 -6.96 -30.67 -26.08
CA THR A 145 -7.09 -31.34 -27.38
C THR A 145 -6.18 -32.56 -27.42
N THR A 146 -6.59 -33.58 -28.17
CA THR A 146 -5.69 -34.70 -28.50
C THR A 146 -4.51 -34.18 -29.32
N PRO A 147 -3.26 -34.59 -29.04
CA PRO A 147 -2.14 -34.26 -29.90
C PRO A 147 -2.42 -34.66 -31.34
N THR A 148 -2.13 -33.76 -32.29
CA THR A 148 -2.26 -34.06 -33.71
C THR A 148 -1.37 -35.25 -34.07
N GLU A 149 -1.88 -36.17 -34.88
CA GLU A 149 -1.06 -37.30 -35.36
C GLU A 149 0.20 -36.78 -36.08
N PRO A 150 1.38 -37.41 -35.85
CA PRO A 150 2.58 -37.04 -36.59
C PRO A 150 2.36 -37.17 -38.09
N VAL A 151 2.82 -36.18 -38.85
CA VAL A 151 2.86 -36.27 -40.31
C VAL A 151 3.76 -37.43 -40.70
N LYS A 152 3.19 -38.40 -41.42
CA LYS A 152 3.94 -39.56 -41.94
C LYS A 152 4.72 -39.12 -43.17
N PHE A 153 6.04 -39.22 -43.09
CA PHE A 153 6.93 -39.02 -44.23
C PHE A 153 7.36 -40.39 -44.74
N THR A 154 7.04 -40.70 -45.98
CA THR A 154 7.41 -41.94 -46.67
C THR A 154 8.10 -41.60 -47.99
N PHE A 155 9.00 -42.47 -48.44
CA PHE A 155 9.50 -42.38 -49.80
C PHE A 155 8.34 -42.62 -50.78
N ASP A 156 8.25 -41.79 -51.82
CA ASP A 156 7.26 -41.96 -52.88
C ASP A 156 7.78 -43.02 -53.87
N GLU A 157 7.24 -44.23 -53.77
CA GLU A 157 7.71 -45.40 -54.52
C GLU A 157 7.58 -45.20 -56.04
N SER A 158 6.62 -44.37 -56.49
CA SER A 158 6.42 -44.08 -57.92
C SER A 158 7.64 -43.40 -58.57
N LEU A 159 8.51 -42.76 -57.78
CA LEU A 159 9.70 -42.07 -58.28
C LEU A 159 10.78 -43.00 -58.83
N VAL A 160 10.72 -44.30 -58.52
CA VAL A 160 11.73 -45.29 -58.95
C VAL A 160 11.14 -46.42 -59.80
N GLU A 161 9.82 -46.46 -60.02
CA GLU A 161 9.13 -47.49 -60.80
C GLU A 161 9.61 -47.59 -62.25
N ASP A 162 9.83 -46.45 -62.92
CA ASP A 162 10.32 -46.38 -64.32
C ASP A 162 11.85 -46.26 -64.41
N SER A 163 12.56 -46.31 -63.28
CA SER A 163 14.02 -46.25 -63.31
C SER A 163 14.57 -47.61 -63.77
N ALA A 164 15.25 -47.64 -64.91
CA ALA A 164 15.87 -48.85 -65.45
C ALA A 164 17.10 -49.33 -64.65
N GLY A 165 17.21 -48.97 -63.37
CA GLY A 165 18.42 -49.10 -62.56
C GLY A 165 18.19 -49.45 -61.08
N LYS A 166 19.30 -49.58 -60.35
CA LYS A 166 19.44 -50.13 -58.98
C LYS A 166 18.83 -49.29 -57.84
N LEU A 167 18.02 -48.26 -58.14
CA LEU A 167 17.45 -47.37 -57.13
C LEU A 167 16.27 -48.06 -56.44
N LEU A 168 16.32 -48.18 -55.11
CA LEU A 168 15.26 -48.82 -54.32
C LEU A 168 14.64 -47.82 -53.33
N PRO A 169 13.31 -47.87 -53.11
CA PRO A 169 12.66 -47.03 -52.11
C PRO A 169 13.27 -47.21 -50.73
N ASN A 170 13.44 -46.09 -50.00
CA ASN A 170 13.97 -46.08 -48.63
C ASN A 170 15.39 -46.67 -48.45
N GLN A 171 16.14 -46.89 -49.54
CA GLN A 171 17.50 -47.44 -49.49
C GLN A 171 18.51 -46.48 -50.13
N LEU A 172 19.68 -46.35 -49.50
CA LEU A 172 20.78 -45.58 -50.06
C LEU A 172 21.49 -46.39 -51.14
N THR A 173 21.82 -45.77 -52.28
CA THR A 173 22.71 -46.39 -53.25
C THR A 173 24.16 -46.17 -52.84
N VAL A 174 24.93 -47.26 -52.84
CA VAL A 174 26.35 -47.23 -52.49
C VAL A 174 27.13 -47.80 -53.66
N ASP A 175 27.50 -46.93 -54.58
CA ASP A 175 28.23 -47.25 -55.82
C ASP A 175 29.45 -46.34 -56.00
N ASN A 176 30.19 -46.52 -57.09
CA ASN A 176 31.38 -45.71 -57.40
C ASN A 176 31.09 -44.22 -57.62
N LEU A 177 29.83 -43.81 -57.76
CA LEU A 177 29.40 -42.41 -57.90
C LEU A 177 29.02 -41.78 -56.55
N THR A 178 28.47 -42.57 -55.61
CA THR A 178 27.90 -42.05 -54.35
C THR A 178 28.73 -42.35 -53.09
N VAL A 179 29.64 -43.35 -53.13
CA VAL A 179 30.38 -43.82 -51.94
C VAL A 179 31.20 -42.72 -51.26
N GLU A 180 31.88 -41.87 -52.04
CA GLU A 180 32.71 -40.79 -51.50
C GLU A 180 31.84 -39.69 -50.89
N TRP A 181 30.69 -39.40 -51.51
CA TRP A 181 29.73 -38.46 -50.96
C TRP A 181 29.14 -38.96 -49.63
N LEU A 182 28.78 -40.24 -49.54
CA LEU A 182 28.25 -40.85 -48.31
C LEU A 182 29.28 -40.83 -47.18
N ARG A 183 30.56 -41.11 -47.46
CA ARG A 183 31.65 -41.01 -46.46
C ARG A 183 31.86 -39.59 -45.96
N ASN A 184 31.89 -38.61 -46.86
CA ASN A 184 32.00 -37.19 -46.50
C ASN A 184 30.79 -36.73 -45.69
N LYS A 185 29.57 -37.14 -46.09
CA LYS A 185 28.35 -36.79 -45.37
C LYS A 185 28.31 -37.41 -43.97
N LEU A 186 28.81 -38.64 -43.83
CA LEU A 186 28.93 -39.31 -42.54
C LEU A 186 29.86 -38.53 -41.58
N ALA A 187 31.05 -38.14 -42.05
CA ALA A 187 32.00 -37.36 -41.26
C ALA A 187 31.47 -35.97 -40.86
N GLU A 188 30.75 -35.30 -41.76
CA GLU A 188 30.06 -34.03 -41.48
C GLU A 188 29.01 -34.20 -40.37
N LEU A 189 28.19 -35.25 -40.44
CA LEU A 189 27.16 -35.55 -39.45
C LEU A 189 27.76 -35.89 -38.08
N GLU A 190 28.83 -36.68 -38.03
CA GLU A 190 29.52 -37.02 -36.77
C GLU A 190 30.13 -35.79 -36.10
N THR A 191 30.72 -34.90 -36.88
CA THR A 191 31.25 -33.61 -36.40
C THR A 191 30.12 -32.75 -35.85
N SER A 192 29.02 -32.61 -36.59
CA SER A 192 27.84 -31.83 -36.18
C SER A 192 27.16 -32.38 -34.92
N ILE A 193 27.10 -33.71 -34.75
CA ILE A 193 26.60 -34.35 -33.53
C ILE A 193 27.45 -33.98 -32.33
N LYS A 194 28.78 -34.04 -32.47
CA LYS A 194 29.72 -33.70 -31.39
C LYS A 194 29.57 -32.23 -30.96
N GLU A 195 29.53 -31.31 -31.92
CA GLU A 195 29.30 -29.88 -31.64
C GLU A 195 27.95 -29.63 -30.95
N ASN A 196 26.90 -30.35 -31.35
CA ASN A 196 25.57 -30.24 -30.76
C ASN A 196 25.55 -30.76 -29.30
N GLN A 197 26.26 -31.85 -29.01
CA GLN A 197 26.42 -32.38 -27.65
C GLN A 197 27.20 -31.42 -26.75
N GLU A 198 28.25 -30.79 -27.27
CA GLU A 198 29.02 -29.79 -26.54
C GLU A 198 28.16 -28.57 -26.19
N LYS A 199 27.40 -28.02 -27.15
CA LYS A 199 26.44 -26.92 -26.90
C LYS A 199 25.40 -27.29 -25.84
N ARG A 200 24.86 -28.51 -25.90
CA ARG A 200 23.89 -29.02 -24.92
C ARG A 200 24.48 -29.15 -23.51
N ASN A 201 25.73 -29.59 -23.40
CA ASN A 201 26.41 -29.75 -22.12
C ASN A 201 26.72 -28.39 -21.48
N THR A 202 27.11 -27.39 -22.26
CA THR A 202 27.33 -26.01 -21.78
C THR A 202 26.04 -25.43 -21.17
N LEU A 203 24.93 -25.50 -21.90
CA LEU A 203 23.63 -25.00 -21.44
C LEU A 203 23.09 -25.75 -20.20
N SER A 204 23.41 -27.05 -20.09
CA SER A 204 23.03 -27.85 -18.91
C SER A 204 23.86 -27.53 -17.66
N SER A 205 25.08 -27.00 -17.84
CA SER A 205 26.00 -26.64 -16.75
C SER A 205 25.68 -25.26 -16.18
N GLU A 206 25.32 -24.30 -17.04
CA GLU A 206 25.02 -22.91 -16.64
C GLU A 206 23.72 -22.78 -15.81
N GLY A 207 22.79 -23.72 -15.93
CA GLY A 207 21.52 -23.72 -15.19
C GLY A 207 21.63 -23.95 -13.67
N PHE A 208 22.79 -24.36 -13.14
CA PHE A 208 22.98 -24.68 -11.70
C PHE A 208 23.66 -23.58 -10.86
N VAL A 209 24.25 -22.54 -11.47
CA VAL A 209 25.17 -21.64 -10.75
C VAL A 209 24.49 -20.45 -10.05
N ASN A 210 23.22 -20.13 -10.36
CA ASN A 210 22.59 -18.89 -9.90
C ASN A 210 21.78 -18.98 -8.58
N GLY A 211 22.04 -19.97 -7.73
CA GLY A 211 21.22 -20.33 -6.56
C GLY A 211 21.32 -19.46 -5.29
N LYS A 212 21.73 -18.19 -5.36
CA LYS A 212 21.77 -17.31 -4.17
C LYS A 212 21.36 -15.87 -4.48
N THR A 213 20.06 -15.58 -4.55
CA THR A 213 19.58 -14.20 -4.39
C THR A 213 18.12 -14.10 -3.95
N GLN A 214 17.84 -12.99 -3.27
CA GLN A 214 16.64 -12.58 -2.54
C GLN A 214 15.30 -12.74 -3.33
N PRO A 215 14.16 -12.90 -2.63
CA PRO A 215 12.85 -13.22 -3.22
C PRO A 215 12.22 -12.13 -4.11
N SER A 216 12.88 -10.98 -4.30
CA SER A 216 12.38 -9.83 -5.06
C SER A 216 12.54 -9.97 -6.58
N ASP A 217 13.47 -10.79 -7.06
CA ASP A 217 13.86 -10.86 -8.48
C ASP A 217 13.45 -12.17 -9.18
N ASN A 218 12.41 -12.86 -8.67
CA ASN A 218 11.95 -14.14 -9.21
C ASN A 218 11.51 -14.09 -10.68
N ASN A 219 11.00 -12.95 -11.16
CA ASN A 219 10.45 -12.84 -12.52
C ASN A 219 11.52 -12.92 -13.63
N ARG A 220 12.77 -12.52 -13.36
CA ARG A 220 13.85 -12.57 -14.37
C ARG A 220 14.48 -13.95 -14.48
N LEU A 221 14.50 -14.71 -13.38
CA LEU A 221 15.12 -16.04 -13.32
C LEU A 221 14.24 -17.13 -13.98
N ILE A 222 12.92 -17.05 -13.84
CA ILE A 222 11.99 -18.04 -14.42
C ILE A 222 12.08 -18.05 -15.96
N ASN A 223 12.11 -16.87 -16.59
CA ASN A 223 12.23 -16.74 -18.04
C ASN A 223 13.55 -17.30 -18.58
N GLY A 224 14.65 -17.18 -17.83
CA GLY A 224 15.95 -17.75 -18.22
C GLY A 224 15.96 -19.28 -18.17
N VAL A 225 15.43 -19.87 -17.10
CA VAL A 225 15.42 -21.33 -16.91
C VAL A 225 14.51 -22.03 -17.92
N ASP A 226 13.34 -21.47 -18.23
CA ASP A 226 12.41 -22.06 -19.21
C ASP A 226 12.92 -21.91 -20.65
N SER A 227 13.64 -20.81 -20.95
CA SER A 227 14.35 -20.64 -22.23
C SER A 227 15.42 -21.71 -22.42
N SER A 228 16.24 -21.96 -21.39
CA SER A 228 17.29 -22.99 -21.45
C SER A 228 16.73 -24.41 -21.60
N LYS A 229 15.61 -24.73 -20.94
CA LYS A 229 14.94 -26.04 -21.11
C LYS A 229 14.42 -26.25 -22.54
N LYS A 230 13.83 -25.20 -23.14
CA LYS A 230 13.36 -25.24 -24.53
C LYS A 230 14.53 -25.51 -25.48
N GLU A 231 15.62 -24.75 -25.32
CA GLU A 231 16.83 -24.88 -26.14
C GLU A 231 17.47 -26.27 -26.00
N ILE A 232 17.58 -26.80 -24.78
CA ILE A 232 18.06 -28.17 -24.54
C ILE A 232 17.19 -29.22 -25.26
N ASN A 233 15.86 -29.04 -25.27
CA ASN A 233 14.96 -29.95 -25.97
C ASN A 233 15.10 -29.88 -27.49
N GLU A 234 15.33 -28.68 -28.04
CA GLU A 234 15.61 -28.48 -29.47
C GLU A 234 16.91 -29.18 -29.89
N LEU A 235 17.99 -29.01 -29.10
CA LEU A 235 19.28 -29.68 -29.34
C LEU A 235 19.14 -31.21 -29.30
N LYS A 236 18.36 -31.76 -28.35
CA LYS A 236 18.05 -33.21 -28.29
C LYS A 236 17.30 -33.70 -29.53
N CYS A 237 16.36 -32.91 -30.05
CA CYS A 237 15.66 -33.24 -31.29
C CYS A 237 16.59 -33.24 -32.50
N GLN A 238 17.46 -32.24 -32.61
CA GLN A 238 18.46 -32.16 -33.68
C GLN A 238 19.47 -33.32 -33.62
N GLU A 239 19.92 -33.68 -32.42
CA GLU A 239 20.82 -34.80 -32.17
C GLU A 239 20.19 -36.12 -32.65
N ARG A 240 18.94 -36.41 -32.26
CA ARG A 240 18.22 -37.61 -32.71
C ARG A 240 18.07 -37.67 -34.23
N LYS A 241 17.80 -36.53 -34.89
CA LYS A 241 17.69 -36.46 -36.35
C LYS A 241 19.01 -36.84 -37.02
N MET A 242 20.12 -36.24 -36.59
CA MET A 242 21.44 -36.51 -37.16
C MET A 242 21.88 -37.95 -36.90
N LEU A 243 21.70 -38.45 -35.67
CA LEU A 243 22.00 -39.84 -35.32
C LEU A 243 21.26 -40.83 -36.21
N LYS A 244 19.98 -40.58 -36.54
CA LYS A 244 19.22 -41.47 -37.42
C LYS A 244 19.76 -41.48 -38.85
N GLN A 245 20.23 -40.34 -39.36
CA GLN A 245 20.88 -40.26 -40.68
C GLN A 245 22.24 -40.95 -40.67
N THR A 246 23.04 -40.75 -39.61
CA THR A 246 24.32 -41.44 -39.41
C THR A 246 24.13 -42.96 -39.37
N GLU A 247 23.12 -43.46 -38.65
CA GLU A 247 22.78 -44.87 -38.59
C GLU A 247 22.45 -45.43 -39.99
N LEU A 248 21.59 -44.73 -40.75
CA LEU A 248 21.22 -45.14 -42.10
C LEU A 248 22.43 -45.23 -43.05
N ILE A 249 23.30 -44.22 -43.02
CA ILE A 249 24.52 -44.20 -43.85
C ILE A 249 25.51 -45.29 -43.40
N LYS A 250 25.71 -45.47 -42.08
CA LYS A 250 26.61 -46.52 -41.56
C LYS A 250 26.12 -47.91 -41.94
N SER A 251 24.83 -48.20 -41.82
CA SER A 251 24.27 -49.48 -42.23
C SER A 251 24.49 -49.74 -43.71
N ALA A 252 24.20 -48.77 -44.57
CA ALA A 252 24.41 -48.89 -46.02
C ALA A 252 25.89 -49.10 -46.39
N LEU A 253 26.81 -48.37 -45.75
CA LEU A 253 28.26 -48.54 -45.98
C LEU A 253 28.79 -49.87 -45.41
N ASN A 254 28.25 -50.36 -44.30
CA ASN A 254 28.65 -51.64 -43.70
C ASN A 254 28.15 -52.85 -44.52
N GLU A 255 26.96 -52.76 -45.11
CA GLU A 255 26.40 -53.79 -46.00
C GLU A 255 27.25 -54.00 -47.27
N LEU A 256 27.95 -52.96 -47.74
CA LEU A 256 28.91 -53.07 -48.84
C LEU A 256 30.22 -53.79 -48.46
N GLY A 257 30.64 -53.73 -47.18
CA GLY A 257 31.82 -54.43 -46.69
C GLY A 257 33.16 -53.97 -47.31
N CYS A 258 34.05 -54.94 -47.58
CA CYS A 258 35.35 -54.72 -48.24
C CYS A 258 35.31 -55.06 -49.74
N GLU A 259 34.12 -55.22 -50.32
CA GLU A 259 33.96 -55.52 -51.74
C GLU A 259 34.21 -54.27 -52.59
N GLU A 260 34.63 -54.47 -53.84
CA GLU A 260 34.86 -53.38 -54.78
C GLU A 260 33.52 -52.68 -55.10
N VAL A 261 33.51 -51.34 -55.07
CA VAL A 261 32.28 -50.54 -55.17
C VAL A 261 31.56 -50.86 -56.48
N PRO A 262 30.26 -51.21 -56.46
CA PRO A 262 29.50 -51.49 -57.68
C PRO A 262 29.54 -50.32 -58.66
N SER A 263 29.52 -50.61 -59.97
CA SER A 263 29.36 -49.58 -61.00
C SER A 263 27.94 -48.98 -60.94
N GLY A 264 27.85 -47.65 -60.90
CA GLY A 264 26.60 -46.89 -60.92
C GLY A 264 25.97 -46.69 -62.31
N CYS A 265 26.62 -47.14 -63.39
CA CYS A 265 26.08 -47.08 -64.76
C CYS A 265 25.65 -48.47 -65.27
N ASP A 266 24.36 -48.62 -65.61
CA ASP A 266 23.80 -49.81 -66.28
C ASP A 266 23.72 -49.62 -67.82
N LEU A 267 24.83 -49.20 -68.44
CA LEU A 267 24.98 -49.32 -69.89
C LEU A 267 25.91 -50.50 -70.18
N SER A 268 25.32 -51.66 -70.42
CA SER A 268 25.98 -52.76 -71.10
C SER A 268 26.28 -52.33 -72.55
N ILE A 269 27.45 -51.73 -72.76
CA ILE A 269 28.07 -51.69 -74.08
C ILE A 269 28.59 -53.11 -74.33
N ASP A 270 27.71 -54.01 -74.79
CA ASP A 270 28.13 -55.27 -75.42
C ASP A 270 26.97 -55.87 -76.23
N ASN A 271 27.05 -55.66 -77.55
CA ASN A 271 26.65 -56.54 -78.67
C ASN A 271 26.08 -55.77 -79.87
N GLN A 272 26.95 -55.07 -80.59
CA GLN A 272 26.79 -54.89 -82.03
C GLN A 272 27.50 -56.05 -82.74
N THR A 273 26.77 -57.07 -83.21
CA THR A 273 27.08 -57.76 -84.48
C THR A 273 26.01 -58.80 -84.92
N PHE A 274 25.43 -58.54 -86.11
CA PHE A 274 25.19 -59.45 -87.25
C PHE A 274 23.86 -60.28 -87.44
N ILE A 275 23.08 -59.85 -88.45
CA ILE A 275 22.44 -60.58 -89.60
C ILE A 275 21.29 -61.59 -89.30
N SER A 276 20.07 -61.50 -89.85
CA SER A 276 19.69 -61.69 -91.27
C SER A 276 18.19 -61.40 -91.51
N ASN A 277 17.85 -60.72 -92.61
CA ASN A 277 16.51 -60.73 -93.20
C ASN A 277 16.44 -61.86 -94.26
N SER A 278 15.61 -62.86 -93.94
CA SER A 278 14.59 -63.52 -94.78
C SER A 278 14.85 -63.77 -96.28
N SER A 279 14.98 -65.05 -96.60
CA SER A 279 14.64 -65.69 -97.87
C SER A 279 13.11 -65.87 -98.05
N GLU A 280 12.70 -65.89 -99.31
CA GLU A 280 11.35 -65.94 -99.89
C GLU A 280 10.45 -67.11 -99.45
N GLN A 281 9.15 -66.83 -99.28
CA GLN A 281 8.05 -67.39 -100.09
C GLN A 281 6.76 -66.58 -99.92
#